data_AF-I3ZLT2-F1
#
_entry.id   AF-I3ZLT2-F1
#
_cell.length_a   1.000
_cell.length_b   1.000
_cell.length_c   1.000
_cell.angle_alpha   90.00
_cell.angle_beta   90.00
_cell.angle_gamma   90.00
#
_symmetry.space_group_name_H-M   'P 1'
#
loop_
_entity.id
_entity.type
_entity.pdbx_description
1 polymer ?
#
loop_
_entity_poly.entity_id
_entity_poly.type
_entity_poly.pdbx_seq_one_letter_code
_entity_poly.pdbx_strand_id
1 'polypeptide(L)'
;MKRPLLLPLVPLYAAGVAWKSRAFDQHPERAQRLQQPVISVGSLSAGGAGKTPFVIALAEALRRAGHGIDVLSRGYGRTSGRTPDEVLRVNPLGSATDFGDEPLLLAQRLGCPVYVARNRYDAGRWAERDRHHLRDDKTLALHLLDDGFQHRQLARAVDIVLLTAADARDTLLPAGDLREPMRALRRASVIVLREEEAEKLLPLLNRFKRGRELPPVWLIERKFAVIDGLPATRPLAFCGIARPEGFRTALTEKAISPAGFTALRDHQTYDEATIQKLITSAKAAHANGFITTAKDAVKLTPNLRRQLESIGPIAIGDIRVTLRNEEQCVTEVVAQIKAWWSKP
;
A
#
# COMPACT_ATOMS: atom_id res chain seq x y z
N MET A 1 -4.81 14.70 -7.81
CA MET A 1 -4.92 16.14 -8.20
C MET A 1 -6.01 16.25 -9.25
N LYS A 2 -7.01 17.12 -9.09
CA LYS A 2 -8.09 17.22 -10.08
C LYS A 2 -7.59 17.86 -11.38
N ARG A 3 -7.89 17.22 -12.52
CA ARG A 3 -7.51 17.65 -13.86
C ARG A 3 -8.78 17.93 -14.67
N PRO A 4 -9.47 19.07 -14.43
CA PRO A 4 -10.79 19.32 -14.99
C PRO A 4 -10.80 19.33 -16.52
N LEU A 5 -9.70 19.76 -17.15
CA LEU A 5 -9.51 19.73 -18.61
C LEU A 5 -9.60 18.32 -19.22
N LEU A 6 -9.37 17.27 -18.41
CA LEU A 6 -9.41 15.88 -18.87
C LEU A 6 -10.76 15.21 -18.60
N LEU A 7 -11.76 15.93 -18.06
CA LEU A 7 -13.11 15.41 -17.85
C LEU A 7 -13.74 14.78 -19.10
N PRO A 8 -13.58 15.34 -20.32
CA PRO A 8 -14.16 14.73 -21.53
C PRO A 8 -13.61 13.33 -21.84
N LEU A 9 -12.43 12.96 -21.33
CA LEU A 9 -11.83 11.63 -21.53
C LEU A 9 -12.32 10.59 -20.52
N VAL A 10 -13.00 11.01 -19.45
CA VAL A 10 -13.50 10.11 -18.40
C VAL A 10 -14.48 9.05 -18.93
N PRO A 11 -15.47 9.37 -19.79
CA PRO A 11 -16.38 8.36 -20.34
C PRO A 11 -15.65 7.27 -21.14
N LEU A 12 -14.62 7.64 -21.90
CA LEU A 12 -13.81 6.69 -22.67
C LEU A 12 -13.04 5.74 -21.74
N TYR A 13 -12.39 6.30 -20.72
CA TYR A 13 -11.71 5.49 -19.69
C TYR A 13 -12.71 4.58 -18.95
N ALA A 14 -13.88 5.10 -18.58
CA ALA A 14 -14.93 4.35 -17.92
C ALA A 14 -15.45 3.19 -18.78
N ALA A 15 -15.58 3.39 -20.10
CA ALA A 15 -15.96 2.34 -21.05
C ALA A 15 -14.90 1.23 -21.10
N GLY A 16 -13.61 1.59 -21.18
CA GLY A 16 -12.51 0.62 -21.15
C GLY A 16 -12.45 -0.19 -19.86
N VAL A 17 -12.59 0.46 -18.70
CA VAL A 17 -12.67 -0.21 -17.39
C VAL A 17 -13.89 -1.12 -17.30
N ALA A 18 -15.05 -0.67 -17.80
CA ALA A 18 -16.27 -1.47 -17.80
C ALA A 18 -16.16 -2.70 -18.69
N TRP A 19 -15.57 -2.56 -19.89
CA TRP A 19 -15.33 -3.67 -20.81
C TRP A 19 -14.41 -4.72 -20.18
N LYS A 20 -13.25 -4.28 -19.66
CA LYS A 20 -12.32 -5.17 -18.95
C LYS A 20 -12.98 -5.85 -17.75
N SER A 21 -13.79 -5.12 -16.98
CA SER A 21 -14.49 -5.69 -15.83
C SER A 21 -15.50 -6.77 -16.25
N ARG A 22 -16.33 -6.50 -17.26
CA ARG A 22 -17.30 -7.48 -17.78
C ARG A 22 -16.62 -8.74 -18.28
N ALA A 23 -15.48 -8.62 -18.94
CA ALA A 23 -14.74 -9.78 -19.45
C ALA A 23 -14.30 -10.76 -18.35
N PHE A 24 -14.00 -10.28 -17.14
CA PHE A 24 -13.69 -11.13 -15.98
C PHE A 24 -14.93 -11.47 -15.13
N ASP A 25 -16.01 -10.70 -15.22
CA ASP A 25 -17.28 -11.02 -14.56
C ASP A 25 -17.98 -12.19 -15.28
N GLN A 26 -17.90 -12.24 -16.60
CA GLN A 26 -18.49 -13.29 -17.45
C GLN A 26 -17.62 -14.55 -17.53
N HIS A 27 -16.30 -14.41 -17.37
CA HIS A 27 -15.34 -15.51 -17.49
C HIS A 27 -14.40 -15.57 -16.27
N PRO A 28 -14.89 -15.93 -15.07
CA PRO A 28 -14.07 -16.05 -13.86
C PRO A 28 -12.92 -17.08 -14.01
N GLU A 29 -13.09 -18.09 -14.86
CA GLU A 29 -12.11 -19.14 -15.18
C GLU A 29 -10.82 -18.60 -15.82
N ARG A 30 -10.85 -17.36 -16.33
CA ARG A 30 -9.66 -16.66 -16.83
C ARG A 30 -8.70 -16.26 -15.72
N ALA A 31 -9.15 -16.23 -14.48
CA ALA A 31 -8.29 -15.94 -13.34
C ALA A 31 -7.47 -17.18 -12.99
N GLN A 32 -6.15 -17.05 -13.06
CA GLN A 32 -5.21 -18.11 -12.71
C GLN A 32 -5.25 -18.34 -11.19
N ARG A 33 -5.26 -19.60 -10.75
CA ARG A 33 -5.38 -19.99 -9.34
C ARG A 33 -4.06 -20.55 -8.82
N LEU A 34 -3.58 -20.02 -7.70
CA LEU A 34 -2.47 -20.58 -6.92
C LEU A 34 -2.97 -21.74 -6.05
N GLN A 35 -2.07 -22.57 -5.55
CA GLN A 35 -2.42 -23.65 -4.62
C GLN A 35 -2.87 -23.08 -3.27
N GLN A 36 -2.20 -22.02 -2.80
CA GLN A 36 -2.56 -21.33 -1.56
C GLN A 36 -3.52 -20.16 -1.80
N PRO A 37 -4.36 -19.84 -0.80
CA PRO A 37 -5.29 -18.72 -0.88
C PRO A 37 -4.55 -17.38 -0.99
N VAL A 38 -5.13 -16.49 -1.79
CA VAL A 38 -4.65 -15.11 -1.97
C VAL A 38 -5.63 -14.14 -1.32
N ILE A 39 -5.12 -13.29 -0.44
CA ILE A 39 -5.83 -12.14 0.11
C ILE A 39 -5.33 -10.90 -0.64
N SER A 40 -6.22 -10.24 -1.36
CA SER A 40 -5.94 -9.01 -2.10
C SER A 40 -6.24 -7.80 -1.24
N VAL A 41 -5.27 -6.90 -1.12
CA VAL A 41 -5.46 -5.58 -0.52
C VAL A 41 -5.36 -4.54 -1.62
N GLY A 42 -6.36 -3.67 -1.73
CA GLY A 42 -6.32 -2.60 -2.72
C GLY A 42 -7.17 -1.40 -2.37
N SER A 43 -7.25 -0.48 -3.33
CA SER A 43 -8.05 0.74 -3.25
C SER A 43 -8.69 1.02 -4.61
N LEU A 44 -9.76 1.81 -4.62
CA LEU A 44 -10.35 2.32 -5.85
C LEU A 44 -9.46 3.36 -6.53
N SER A 45 -8.71 4.15 -5.75
CA SER A 45 -7.81 5.18 -6.25
C SER A 45 -6.38 4.69 -6.53
N ALA A 46 -5.66 5.44 -7.34
CA ALA A 46 -4.28 5.17 -7.72
C ALA A 46 -3.28 5.37 -6.57
N GLY A 47 -3.60 6.16 -5.54
CA GLY A 47 -2.67 6.45 -4.44
C GLY A 47 -3.32 7.10 -3.23
N GLY A 48 -2.60 7.12 -2.11
CA GLY A 48 -3.01 7.85 -0.89
C GLY A 48 -4.09 7.19 -0.03
N ALA A 49 -4.54 5.98 -0.37
CA ALA A 49 -5.50 5.22 0.44
C ALA A 49 -4.88 4.68 1.75
N GLY A 50 -3.56 4.45 1.79
CA GLY A 50 -2.88 3.86 2.94
C GLY A 50 -2.79 2.33 2.88
N LYS A 51 -2.67 1.75 1.69
CA LYS A 51 -2.59 0.30 1.47
C LYS A 51 -1.37 -0.32 2.15
N THR A 52 -0.17 0.20 1.91
CA THR A 52 1.07 -0.40 2.44
C THR A 52 1.05 -0.49 3.97
N PRO A 53 0.70 0.56 4.74
CA PRO A 53 0.52 0.43 6.19
C PRO A 53 -0.53 -0.60 6.61
N PHE A 54 -1.64 -0.73 5.86
CA PHE A 54 -2.66 -1.72 6.13
C PHE A 54 -2.20 -3.16 5.82
N VAL A 55 -1.46 -3.37 4.72
CA VAL A 55 -0.84 -4.65 4.39
C VAL A 55 0.09 -5.08 5.53
N ILE A 56 0.88 -4.15 6.07
CA ILE A 56 1.76 -4.41 7.22
C ILE A 56 0.93 -4.88 8.43
N ALA A 57 -0.09 -4.11 8.82
CA ALA A 57 -0.92 -4.44 9.98
C ALA A 57 -1.66 -5.78 9.82
N LEU A 58 -2.20 -6.06 8.63
CA LEU A 58 -2.88 -7.32 8.33
C LEU A 58 -1.92 -8.51 8.37
N ALA A 59 -0.72 -8.37 7.79
CA ALA A 59 0.31 -9.40 7.82
C ALA A 59 0.75 -9.70 9.26
N GLU A 60 0.97 -8.68 10.08
CA GLU A 60 1.33 -8.83 11.49
C GLU A 60 0.22 -9.51 12.31
N ALA A 61 -1.04 -9.13 12.07
CA ALA A 61 -2.20 -9.76 12.72
C ALA A 61 -2.32 -11.25 12.36
N LEU A 62 -2.24 -11.58 11.07
CA LEU A 62 -2.31 -12.97 10.61
C LEU A 62 -1.13 -13.82 11.10
N ARG A 63 0.07 -13.25 11.17
CA ARG A 63 1.25 -13.92 11.73
C ARG A 63 1.13 -14.16 13.23
N ARG A 64 0.59 -13.19 13.99
CA ARG A 64 0.29 -13.38 15.41
C ARG A 64 -0.75 -14.48 15.65
N ALA A 65 -1.67 -14.67 14.70
CA ALA A 65 -2.60 -15.80 14.68
C ALA A 65 -1.98 -17.14 14.20
N GLY A 66 -0.67 -17.17 13.93
CA GLY A 66 0.06 -18.39 13.57
C GLY A 66 0.07 -18.73 12.08
N HIS A 67 -0.35 -17.82 11.19
CA HIS A 67 -0.34 -18.07 9.75
C HIS A 67 1.00 -17.70 9.10
N GLY A 68 1.42 -18.50 8.12
CA GLY A 68 2.57 -18.22 7.28
C GLY A 68 2.18 -17.24 6.18
N ILE A 69 2.92 -16.13 6.09
CA ILE A 69 2.62 -15.05 5.15
C ILE A 69 3.79 -14.85 4.19
N ASP A 70 3.48 -14.67 2.91
CA ASP A 70 4.34 -13.97 1.97
C ASP A 70 3.55 -12.87 1.26
N VAL A 71 4.27 -11.90 0.69
CA VAL A 71 3.66 -10.75 0.01
C VAL A 71 4.01 -10.78 -1.47
N LEU A 72 3.00 -10.62 -2.31
CA LEU A 72 3.12 -10.48 -3.76
C LEU A 72 2.89 -9.02 -4.13
N SER A 73 3.88 -8.38 -4.75
CA SER A 73 3.77 -6.99 -5.20
C SER A 73 4.16 -6.82 -6.67
N ARG A 74 3.80 -5.68 -7.27
CA ARG A 74 4.13 -5.38 -8.67
C ARG A 74 5.62 -5.04 -8.86
N GLY A 75 6.25 -4.45 -7.85
CA GLY A 75 7.54 -3.76 -8.01
C GLY A 75 7.41 -2.53 -8.90
N TYR A 76 6.51 -1.59 -8.55
CA TYR A 76 6.36 -0.34 -9.28
C TYR A 76 7.62 0.53 -9.13
N GLY A 77 8.02 1.23 -10.19
CA GLY A 77 9.18 2.12 -10.18
C GLY A 77 10.54 1.44 -10.22
N ARG A 78 10.63 0.10 -10.20
CA ARG A 78 11.91 -0.61 -10.36
C ARG A 78 12.48 -0.38 -11.75
N THR A 79 13.79 -0.17 -11.80
CA THR A 79 14.55 -0.03 -13.05
C THR A 79 15.43 -1.24 -13.32
N SER A 80 15.56 -2.17 -12.37
CA SER A 80 16.34 -3.39 -12.52
C SER A 80 15.48 -4.65 -12.73
N GLY A 81 16.13 -5.68 -13.26
CA GLY A 81 15.55 -6.90 -13.83
C GLY A 81 16.14 -7.16 -15.22
N ARG A 82 16.61 -8.38 -15.49
CA ARG A 82 17.15 -8.76 -16.81
C ARG A 82 16.08 -8.72 -17.88
N THR A 83 14.83 -8.96 -17.49
CA THR A 83 13.64 -8.81 -18.33
C THR A 83 12.49 -8.18 -17.52
N PRO A 84 11.53 -7.51 -18.19
CA PRO A 84 10.42 -6.86 -17.51
C PRO A 84 9.49 -7.80 -16.71
N ASP A 85 9.55 -9.10 -17.01
CA ASP A 85 8.69 -10.14 -16.42
C ASP A 85 9.45 -11.04 -15.41
N GLU A 86 10.68 -10.70 -15.07
CA GLU A 86 11.45 -11.42 -14.07
C GLU A 86 10.79 -11.34 -12.68
N VAL A 87 10.65 -12.51 -12.04
CA VAL A 87 10.24 -12.64 -10.66
C VAL A 87 11.46 -12.50 -9.77
N LEU A 88 11.41 -11.58 -8.81
CA LEU A 88 12.50 -11.40 -7.85
C LEU A 88 11.97 -11.56 -6.42
N ARG A 89 12.71 -12.31 -5.60
CA ARG A 89 12.56 -12.26 -4.14
C ARG A 89 13.29 -11.03 -3.63
N VAL A 90 12.59 -10.17 -2.91
CA VAL A 90 13.15 -8.91 -2.39
C VAL A 90 14.18 -9.23 -1.32
N ASN A 91 15.39 -8.70 -1.50
CA ASN A 91 16.40 -8.66 -0.45
C ASN A 91 16.14 -7.42 0.42
N PRO A 92 15.85 -7.55 1.74
CA PRO A 92 15.64 -6.40 2.63
C PRO A 92 16.83 -5.44 2.72
N LEU A 93 18.03 -5.93 2.42
CA LEU A 93 19.28 -5.14 2.36
C LEU A 93 19.58 -4.60 0.96
N GLY A 94 18.68 -4.86 0.00
CA GLY A 94 18.79 -4.38 -1.37
C GLY A 94 18.38 -2.92 -1.54
N SER A 95 18.15 -2.52 -2.80
CA SER A 95 17.84 -1.13 -3.14
C SER A 95 16.39 -0.96 -3.63
N ALA A 96 15.81 0.22 -3.39
CA ALA A 96 14.51 0.58 -3.93
C ALA A 96 14.53 0.67 -5.48
N THR A 97 15.69 0.92 -6.08
CA THR A 97 15.88 0.87 -7.54
C THR A 97 15.70 -0.54 -8.09
N ASP A 98 16.06 -1.56 -7.30
CA ASP A 98 15.95 -2.96 -7.72
C ASP A 98 14.55 -3.53 -7.54
N PHE A 99 13.94 -3.26 -6.40
CA PHE A 99 12.70 -3.93 -6.00
C PHE A 99 11.48 -3.01 -6.01
N GLY A 100 11.67 -1.69 -6.10
CA GLY A 100 10.67 -0.67 -5.79
C GLY A 100 10.70 -0.27 -4.31
N ASP A 101 10.23 0.94 -4.02
CA ASP A 101 10.20 1.49 -2.66
C ASP A 101 9.20 0.77 -1.74
N GLU A 102 7.99 0.50 -2.21
CA GLU A 102 6.95 -0.19 -1.42
C GLU A 102 7.31 -1.66 -1.10
N PRO A 103 7.78 -2.50 -2.06
CA PRO A 103 8.18 -3.87 -1.75
C PRO A 103 9.40 -3.96 -0.82
N LEU A 104 10.38 -3.06 -0.98
CA LEU A 104 11.53 -3.00 -0.08
C LEU A 104 11.10 -2.64 1.34
N LEU A 105 10.22 -1.65 1.49
CA LEU A 105 9.64 -1.29 2.79
C LEU A 105 8.89 -2.47 3.42
N LEU A 106 8.08 -3.19 2.64
CA LEU A 106 7.36 -4.38 3.13
C LEU A 106 8.33 -5.47 3.61
N ALA A 107 9.38 -5.75 2.84
CA ALA A 107 10.39 -6.76 3.19
C ALA A 107 11.14 -6.40 4.47
N GLN A 108 11.53 -5.12 4.62
CA GLN A 108 12.23 -4.62 5.82
C GLN A 108 11.34 -4.63 7.06
N ARG A 109 10.05 -4.27 6.93
CA ARG A 109 9.14 -4.14 8.08
C ARG A 109 8.56 -5.47 8.53
N LEU A 110 8.21 -6.34 7.60
CA LEU A 110 7.55 -7.61 7.93
C LEU A 110 8.57 -8.72 8.22
N GLY A 111 9.74 -8.72 7.59
CA GLY A 111 10.66 -9.87 7.68
C GLY A 111 10.05 -11.17 7.15
N CYS A 112 8.95 -11.10 6.39
CA CYS A 112 8.43 -12.20 5.60
C CYS A 112 8.93 -12.10 4.15
N PRO A 113 8.92 -13.19 3.37
CA PRO A 113 9.25 -13.12 1.96
C PRO A 113 8.34 -12.15 1.21
N VAL A 114 8.94 -11.34 0.34
CA VAL A 114 8.24 -10.46 -0.58
C VAL A 114 8.72 -10.77 -1.98
N TYR A 115 7.79 -10.96 -2.92
CA TYR A 115 8.08 -11.27 -4.31
C TYR A 115 7.53 -10.18 -5.23
N VAL A 116 8.34 -9.73 -6.18
CA VAL A 116 7.95 -8.70 -7.14
C VAL A 116 7.91 -9.25 -8.56
N ALA A 117 6.76 -9.10 -9.22
CA ALA A 117 6.55 -9.47 -10.62
C ALA A 117 5.43 -8.63 -11.24
N ARG A 118 5.51 -8.35 -12.55
CA ARG A 118 4.41 -7.69 -13.26
C ARG A 118 3.15 -8.56 -13.20
N ASN A 119 3.32 -9.85 -13.52
CA ASN A 119 2.32 -10.89 -13.34
C ASN A 119 2.41 -11.48 -11.92
N ARG A 120 1.40 -11.26 -11.07
CA ARG A 120 1.46 -11.73 -9.68
C ARG A 120 1.15 -13.21 -9.53
N TYR A 121 0.58 -13.85 -10.55
CA TYR A 121 0.52 -15.30 -10.58
C TYR A 121 1.93 -15.90 -10.58
N ASP A 122 2.86 -15.36 -11.39
CA ASP A 122 4.23 -15.87 -11.46
C ASP A 122 5.00 -15.63 -10.16
N ALA A 123 4.82 -14.48 -9.52
CA ALA A 123 5.34 -14.22 -8.17
C ALA A 123 4.84 -15.26 -7.16
N GLY A 124 3.53 -15.54 -7.16
CA GLY A 124 2.93 -16.54 -6.29
C GLY A 124 3.49 -17.94 -6.56
N ARG A 125 3.59 -18.36 -7.82
CA ARG A 125 4.19 -19.66 -8.19
C ARG A 125 5.62 -19.81 -7.72
N TRP A 126 6.38 -18.73 -7.66
CA TRP A 126 7.73 -18.70 -7.11
C TRP A 126 7.72 -18.81 -5.58
N ALA A 127 6.85 -18.07 -4.91
CA ALA A 127 6.64 -18.17 -3.47
C ALA A 127 6.25 -19.60 -3.04
N GLU A 128 5.39 -20.26 -3.82
CA GLU A 128 4.97 -21.64 -3.57
C GLU A 128 6.10 -22.67 -3.73
N ARG A 129 7.14 -22.36 -4.50
CA ARG A 129 8.33 -23.21 -4.66
C ARG A 129 9.34 -22.98 -3.53
N ASP A 130 9.49 -21.73 -3.08
CA ASP A 130 10.46 -21.33 -2.04
C ASP A 130 9.98 -21.66 -0.60
N ARG A 131 8.96 -22.52 -0.45
CA ARG A 131 8.15 -22.79 0.78
C ARG A 131 8.89 -23.32 2.02
N HIS A 132 10.19 -23.09 2.15
CA HIS A 132 10.99 -23.33 3.35
C HIS A 132 10.47 -22.65 4.65
N HIS A 133 9.45 -21.78 4.58
CA HIS A 133 8.94 -20.99 5.71
C HIS A 133 7.68 -21.57 6.38
N LEU A 134 7.08 -22.64 5.83
CA LEU A 134 5.83 -23.22 6.34
C LEU A 134 6.15 -24.52 7.08
N ARG A 135 6.24 -24.43 8.41
CA ARG A 135 6.83 -25.49 9.25
C ARG A 135 5.83 -26.48 9.85
N ASP A 136 4.51 -26.34 9.65
CA ASP A 136 3.53 -27.31 10.18
C ASP A 136 2.22 -27.37 9.39
N ASP A 137 1.65 -28.58 9.27
CA ASP A 137 0.36 -28.89 8.62
C ASP A 137 -0.85 -28.13 9.19
N LYS A 138 -0.71 -27.50 10.37
CA LYS A 138 -1.78 -26.74 11.04
C LYS A 138 -1.78 -25.24 10.72
N THR A 139 -0.81 -24.74 9.95
CA THR A 139 -0.68 -23.31 9.65
C THR A 139 -1.05 -23.01 8.21
N LEU A 140 -2.04 -22.14 7.99
CA LEU A 140 -2.37 -21.68 6.64
C LEU A 140 -1.19 -20.88 6.07
N ALA A 141 -0.80 -21.23 4.85
CA ALA A 141 0.06 -20.42 4.02
C ALA A 141 -0.80 -19.44 3.21
N LEU A 142 -0.54 -18.14 3.33
CA LEU A 142 -1.36 -17.11 2.71
C LEU A 142 -0.49 -16.17 1.88
N HIS A 143 -0.94 -15.89 0.66
CA HIS A 143 -0.36 -14.85 -0.18
C HIS A 143 -1.10 -13.53 0.05
N LEU A 144 -0.40 -12.49 0.50
CA LEU A 144 -0.93 -11.13 0.55
C LEU A 144 -0.57 -10.37 -0.73
N LEU A 145 -1.56 -10.01 -1.53
CA LEU A 145 -1.38 -9.26 -2.75
C LEU A 145 -1.51 -7.76 -2.48
N ASP A 146 -0.38 -7.04 -2.56
CA ASP A 146 -0.33 -5.58 -2.43
C ASP A 146 -0.77 -4.90 -3.74
N ASP A 147 -1.65 -3.91 -3.60
CA ASP A 147 -2.33 -3.21 -4.69
C ASP A 147 -3.04 -4.15 -5.70
N GLY A 148 -3.78 -5.12 -5.15
CA GLY A 148 -4.33 -6.27 -5.87
C GLY A 148 -5.71 -6.11 -6.50
N PHE A 149 -6.49 -5.10 -6.10
CA PHE A 149 -7.93 -5.05 -6.41
C PHE A 149 -8.25 -5.05 -7.92
N GLN A 150 -7.44 -4.32 -8.71
CA GLN A 150 -7.55 -4.27 -10.17
C GLN A 150 -6.91 -5.49 -10.88
N HIS A 151 -6.12 -6.29 -10.17
CA HIS A 151 -5.38 -7.43 -10.73
C HIS A 151 -6.23 -8.70 -10.75
N ARG A 152 -7.28 -8.68 -11.59
CA ARG A 152 -8.27 -9.77 -11.71
C ARG A 152 -7.77 -11.03 -12.41
N GLN A 153 -6.54 -11.01 -12.95
CA GLN A 153 -5.90 -12.18 -13.57
C GLN A 153 -5.49 -13.25 -12.55
N LEU A 154 -5.36 -12.88 -11.27
CA LEU A 154 -5.07 -13.81 -10.18
C LEU A 154 -6.37 -14.04 -9.39
N ALA A 155 -6.73 -15.30 -9.19
CA ALA A 155 -7.85 -15.69 -8.36
C ALA A 155 -7.56 -15.35 -6.89
N ARG A 156 -8.55 -14.78 -6.20
CA ARG A 156 -8.43 -14.26 -4.83
C ARG A 156 -9.50 -14.89 -3.96
N ALA A 157 -9.11 -15.33 -2.77
CA ALA A 157 -10.02 -15.86 -1.77
C ALA A 157 -10.77 -14.73 -1.07
N VAL A 158 -10.06 -13.63 -0.79
CA VAL A 158 -10.60 -12.44 -0.12
C VAL A 158 -10.12 -11.18 -0.85
N ASP A 159 -11.03 -10.28 -1.20
CA ASP A 159 -10.70 -8.94 -1.75
C ASP A 159 -11.02 -7.86 -0.70
N ILE A 160 -10.00 -7.32 -0.05
CA ILE A 160 -10.09 -6.24 0.94
C ILE A 160 -9.85 -4.89 0.26
N VAL A 161 -10.79 -3.97 0.39
CA VAL A 161 -10.73 -2.66 -0.29
C VAL A 161 -10.74 -1.52 0.72
N LEU A 162 -9.66 -0.74 0.72
CA LEU A 162 -9.60 0.52 1.44
C LEU A 162 -10.41 1.57 0.67
N LEU A 163 -11.32 2.23 1.38
CA LEU A 163 -12.12 3.33 0.87
C LEU A 163 -11.91 4.57 1.74
N THR A 164 -11.58 5.69 1.11
CA THR A 164 -11.45 6.98 1.80
C THR A 164 -12.55 7.96 1.41
N ALA A 165 -12.79 8.97 2.25
CA ALA A 165 -13.73 10.06 1.96
C ALA A 165 -13.34 10.84 0.70
N ALA A 166 -12.03 10.89 0.38
CA ALA A 166 -11.53 11.46 -0.86
C ALA A 166 -12.01 10.64 -2.06
N ASP A 167 -11.86 9.31 -2.02
CA ASP A 167 -12.27 8.42 -3.11
C ASP A 167 -13.78 8.53 -3.41
N ALA A 168 -14.60 8.60 -2.36
CA ALA A 168 -16.05 8.70 -2.48
C ALA A 168 -16.53 10.01 -3.16
N ARG A 169 -15.67 11.04 -3.22
CA ARG A 169 -15.96 12.37 -3.82
C ARG A 169 -15.18 12.62 -5.10
N ASP A 170 -14.38 11.66 -5.53
CA ASP A 170 -13.51 11.81 -6.69
C ASP A 170 -14.15 11.25 -7.96
N THR A 171 -13.51 11.50 -9.09
CA THR A 171 -13.91 10.99 -10.40
C THR A 171 -12.87 10.02 -10.94
N LEU A 172 -13.23 9.30 -12.01
CA LEU A 172 -12.34 8.39 -12.69
C LEU A 172 -11.15 9.12 -13.32
N LEU A 173 -10.06 8.39 -13.48
CA LEU A 173 -8.99 8.76 -14.39
C LEU A 173 -9.56 9.03 -15.80
N PRO A 174 -8.93 9.94 -16.57
CA PRO A 174 -7.74 10.73 -16.21
C PRO A 174 -8.03 12.00 -15.39
N ALA A 175 -9.30 12.39 -15.18
CA ALA A 175 -9.65 13.66 -14.54
C ALA A 175 -9.54 13.67 -13.01
N GLY A 176 -9.77 12.53 -12.37
CA GLY A 176 -9.56 12.29 -10.95
C GLY A 176 -8.52 11.18 -10.73
N ASP A 177 -8.48 10.63 -9.52
CA ASP A 177 -7.52 9.61 -9.11
C ASP A 177 -8.15 8.21 -8.99
N LEU A 178 -9.47 8.04 -9.24
CA LEU A 178 -10.14 6.72 -9.23
C LEU A 178 -9.74 5.88 -10.44
N ARG A 179 -9.24 4.67 -10.20
CA ARG A 179 -8.96 3.66 -11.23
C ARG A 179 -10.21 2.91 -11.65
N GLU A 180 -11.13 2.72 -10.71
CA GLU A 180 -12.41 2.05 -10.92
C GLU A 180 -13.55 2.80 -10.21
N PRO A 181 -14.78 2.73 -10.75
CA PRO A 181 -15.91 3.44 -10.16
C PRO A 181 -16.33 2.79 -8.83
N MET A 182 -17.02 3.54 -7.96
CA MET A 182 -17.53 3.06 -6.66
C MET A 182 -18.33 1.74 -6.74
N ARG A 183 -19.04 1.49 -7.85
CA ARG A 183 -19.74 0.22 -8.10
C ARG A 183 -18.82 -1.02 -8.06
N ALA A 184 -17.51 -0.85 -8.25
CA ALA A 184 -16.54 -1.94 -8.18
C ALA A 184 -16.45 -2.55 -6.77
N LEU A 185 -16.84 -1.81 -5.71
CA LEU A 185 -16.93 -2.31 -4.33
C LEU A 185 -17.83 -3.55 -4.18
N ARG A 186 -18.71 -3.82 -5.15
CA ARG A 186 -19.50 -5.07 -5.20
C ARG A 186 -18.65 -6.33 -5.26
N ARG A 187 -17.37 -6.21 -5.63
CA ARG A 187 -16.40 -7.32 -5.66
C ARG A 187 -15.61 -7.46 -4.36
N ALA A 188 -15.72 -6.48 -3.45
CA ALA A 188 -15.02 -6.53 -2.18
C ALA A 188 -15.65 -7.60 -1.27
N SER A 189 -14.78 -8.39 -0.65
CA SER A 189 -15.08 -9.25 0.48
C SER A 189 -15.21 -8.45 1.77
N VAL A 190 -14.42 -7.38 1.90
CA VAL A 190 -14.33 -6.52 3.08
C VAL A 190 -14.06 -5.09 2.62
N ILE A 191 -14.72 -4.12 3.24
CA ILE A 191 -14.41 -2.69 3.07
C ILE A 191 -13.70 -2.18 4.32
N VAL A 192 -12.55 -1.54 4.14
CA VAL A 192 -11.78 -0.95 5.23
C VAL A 192 -11.95 0.57 5.18
N LEU A 193 -12.39 1.12 6.30
CA LEU A 193 -12.54 2.56 6.51
C LEU A 193 -11.59 3.03 7.60
N ARG A 194 -11.12 4.26 7.48
CA ARG A 194 -10.49 4.94 8.61
C ARG A 194 -11.57 5.33 9.60
N GLU A 195 -11.29 5.15 10.89
CA GLU A 195 -12.26 5.44 11.95
C GLU A 195 -12.75 6.89 11.87
N GLU A 196 -11.84 7.84 11.66
CA GLU A 196 -12.15 9.27 11.52
C GLU A 196 -12.97 9.64 10.26
N GLU A 197 -13.09 8.72 9.29
CA GLU A 197 -13.86 8.90 8.07
C GLU A 197 -15.17 8.07 8.07
N ALA A 198 -15.37 7.19 9.06
CA ALA A 198 -16.46 6.21 9.09
C ALA A 198 -17.85 6.87 9.08
N GLU A 199 -18.07 7.89 9.91
CA GLU A 199 -19.35 8.61 9.99
C GLU A 199 -19.79 9.21 8.64
N LYS A 200 -18.82 9.63 7.82
CA LYS A 200 -19.07 10.22 6.49
C LYS A 200 -19.33 9.15 5.43
N LEU A 201 -18.70 7.98 5.56
CA LEU A 201 -18.69 6.93 4.53
C LEU A 201 -19.80 5.89 4.72
N LEU A 202 -20.14 5.54 5.95
CA LEU A 202 -21.18 4.54 6.25
C LEU A 202 -22.55 4.89 5.62
N PRO A 203 -23.05 6.14 5.65
CA PRO A 203 -24.29 6.49 4.96
C PRO A 203 -24.21 6.32 3.44
N LEU A 204 -23.03 6.55 2.84
CA LEU A 204 -22.82 6.36 1.40
C LEU A 204 -22.84 4.88 1.04
N LEU A 205 -22.17 4.04 1.82
CA LEU A 205 -22.21 2.59 1.65
C LEU A 205 -23.64 2.04 1.79
N ASN A 206 -24.41 2.53 2.76
CA ASN A 206 -25.82 2.14 2.91
C ASN A 206 -26.69 2.47 1.68
N ARG A 207 -26.38 3.54 0.94
CA ARG A 207 -27.05 3.82 -0.35
C ARG A 207 -26.67 2.81 -1.43
N PHE A 208 -25.43 2.31 -1.43
CA PHE A 208 -24.99 1.23 -2.31
C PHE A 208 -25.65 -0.13 -1.99
N LYS A 209 -26.19 -0.31 -0.78
CA LYS A 209 -26.86 -1.54 -0.33
C LYS A 209 -28.17 -1.87 -1.06
N ARG A 210 -28.81 -0.92 -1.78
CA ARG A 210 -30.10 -1.14 -2.46
C ARG A 210 -30.02 -2.28 -3.50
N GLY A 211 -30.21 -3.53 -3.04
CA GLY A 211 -30.17 -4.77 -3.84
C GLY A 211 -29.13 -5.84 -3.46
N ARG A 212 -28.26 -5.64 -2.45
CA ARG A 212 -27.31 -6.66 -1.94
C ARG A 212 -26.83 -6.36 -0.53
N GLU A 213 -26.45 -7.38 0.24
CA GLU A 213 -25.74 -7.17 1.50
C GLU A 213 -24.39 -6.47 1.23
N LEU A 214 -24.06 -5.50 2.08
CA LEU A 214 -22.73 -4.90 2.07
C LEU A 214 -21.75 -5.91 2.64
N PRO A 215 -20.52 -5.97 2.10
CA PRO A 215 -19.47 -6.71 2.77
C PRO A 215 -19.23 -6.12 4.18
N PRO A 216 -18.70 -6.93 5.09
CA PRO A 216 -18.19 -6.49 6.39
C PRO A 216 -17.35 -5.22 6.26
N VAL A 217 -17.58 -4.30 7.19
CA VAL A 217 -16.84 -3.04 7.28
C VAL A 217 -15.87 -3.12 8.45
N TRP A 218 -14.58 -3.00 8.16
CA TRP A 218 -13.56 -2.90 9.19
C TRP A 218 -13.16 -1.45 9.40
N LEU A 219 -12.91 -1.10 10.65
CA LEU A 219 -12.39 0.20 11.03
C LEU A 219 -10.91 0.08 11.38
N ILE A 220 -10.13 1.02 10.90
CA ILE A 220 -8.72 1.14 11.25
C ILE A 220 -8.43 2.48 11.89
N GLU A 221 -7.58 2.44 12.91
CA GLU A 221 -6.97 3.63 13.49
C GLU A 221 -5.62 3.87 12.82
N ARG A 222 -5.29 5.12 12.53
CA ARG A 222 -4.01 5.52 11.95
C ARG A 222 -3.30 6.45 12.91
N LYS A 223 -2.13 6.04 13.38
CA LYS A 223 -1.29 6.85 14.25
C LYS A 223 0.07 7.08 13.62
N PHE A 224 0.46 8.34 13.52
CA PHE A 224 1.83 8.66 13.19
C PHE A 224 2.75 8.34 14.38
N ALA A 225 3.90 7.75 14.09
CA ALA A 225 4.93 7.46 15.06
C ALA A 225 6.30 7.70 14.42
N VAL A 226 7.24 8.23 15.22
CA VAL A 226 8.67 8.18 14.86
C VAL A 226 9.15 6.77 15.18
N ILE A 227 9.68 6.09 14.17
CA ILE A 227 10.05 4.66 14.25
C ILE A 227 11.56 4.43 14.29
N ASP A 228 12.35 5.42 13.88
CA ASP A 228 13.82 5.40 13.94
C ASP A 228 14.34 6.84 14.12
N GLY A 229 15.42 6.98 14.88
CA GLY A 229 16.03 8.26 15.24
C GLY A 229 15.20 9.12 16.20
N LEU A 230 15.89 10.03 16.90
CA LEU A 230 15.25 11.09 17.66
C LEU A 230 15.12 12.33 16.75
N PRO A 231 13.93 12.92 16.59
CA PRO A 231 13.80 14.15 15.83
C PRO A 231 14.67 15.24 16.45
N ALA A 232 15.44 15.94 15.61
CA ALA A 232 16.14 17.13 16.04
C ALA A 232 15.15 18.19 16.56
N THR A 233 15.63 19.20 17.29
CA THR A 233 14.73 20.26 17.82
C THR A 233 14.13 21.13 16.72
N ARG A 234 14.80 21.25 15.57
CA ARG A 234 14.38 22.06 14.42
C ARG A 234 14.70 21.32 13.11
N PRO A 235 14.06 20.18 12.83
CA PRO A 235 14.40 19.37 11.67
C PRO A 235 13.85 20.00 10.40
N LEU A 236 14.51 19.78 9.25
CA LEU A 236 13.86 19.95 7.95
C LEU A 236 13.01 18.69 7.68
N ALA A 237 11.71 18.88 7.45
CA ALA A 237 10.85 17.78 7.03
C ALA A 237 10.86 17.62 5.50
N PHE A 238 10.95 16.40 4.99
CA PHE A 238 10.79 16.14 3.56
C PHE A 238 10.07 14.82 3.29
N CYS A 239 9.30 14.77 2.20
CA CYS A 239 8.67 13.53 1.75
C CYS A 239 8.32 13.53 0.26
N GLY A 240 8.40 12.36 -0.38
CA GLY A 240 7.96 12.09 -1.75
C GLY A 240 6.82 11.08 -1.77
N ILE A 241 5.70 11.43 -1.14
CA ILE A 241 4.49 10.60 -1.05
C ILE A 241 3.29 11.26 -1.75
N ALA A 242 2.27 10.48 -2.12
CA ALA A 242 1.07 10.97 -2.81
C ALA A 242 0.33 12.14 -2.14
N ARG A 243 0.39 12.25 -0.79
CA ARG A 243 -0.30 13.31 -0.02
C ARG A 243 0.63 13.92 1.05
N PRO A 244 1.54 14.84 0.65
CA PRO A 244 2.54 15.43 1.56
C PRO A 244 1.94 16.19 2.75
N GLU A 245 0.81 16.89 2.54
CA GLU A 245 0.13 17.64 3.61
C GLU A 245 -0.29 16.73 4.78
N GLY A 246 -0.64 15.46 4.51
CA GLY A 246 -0.96 14.52 5.58
C GLY A 246 0.23 14.22 6.49
N PHE A 247 1.44 14.18 5.94
CA PHE A 247 2.66 14.03 6.74
C PHE A 247 2.94 15.31 7.53
N ARG A 248 2.78 16.47 6.92
CA ARG A 248 2.93 17.76 7.61
C ARG A 248 1.98 17.89 8.80
N THR A 249 0.70 17.58 8.63
CA THR A 249 -0.30 17.59 9.72
C THR A 249 0.10 16.63 10.84
N ALA A 250 0.52 15.41 10.48
CA ALA A 250 0.93 14.39 11.44
C ALA A 250 2.15 14.82 12.29
N LEU A 251 3.10 15.56 11.71
CA LEU A 251 4.23 16.13 12.46
C LEU A 251 3.75 17.15 13.50
N THR A 252 2.86 18.06 13.10
CA THR A 252 2.26 19.07 13.99
C THR A 252 1.50 18.41 15.15
N GLU A 253 0.72 17.36 14.89
CA GLU A 253 0.00 16.60 15.92
C GLU A 253 0.94 15.91 16.93
N LYS A 254 2.18 15.61 16.54
CA LYS A 254 3.23 15.12 17.44
C LYS A 254 4.07 16.22 18.09
N ALA A 255 3.65 17.48 17.97
CA ALA A 255 4.40 18.64 18.44
C ALA A 255 5.82 18.73 17.86
N ILE A 256 6.05 18.09 16.70
CA ILE A 256 7.30 18.25 15.95
C ILE A 256 7.08 19.47 15.06
N SER A 257 7.90 20.51 15.26
CA SER A 257 7.84 21.75 14.49
C SER A 257 9.04 21.85 13.53
N PRO A 258 8.88 21.45 12.26
CA PRO A 258 9.97 21.53 11.29
C PRO A 258 10.36 22.98 11.00
N ALA A 259 11.65 23.23 10.83
CA ALA A 259 12.17 24.53 10.39
C ALA A 259 11.75 24.84 8.93
N GLY A 260 11.44 23.81 8.16
CA GLY A 260 10.90 23.91 6.80
C GLY A 260 10.34 22.57 6.34
N PHE A 261 9.60 22.59 5.23
CA PHE A 261 8.99 21.40 4.63
C PHE A 261 9.26 21.35 3.13
N THR A 262 9.88 20.26 2.66
CA THR A 262 10.17 20.02 1.24
C THR A 262 9.32 18.87 0.71
N ALA A 263 8.29 19.19 -0.08
CA ALA A 263 7.52 18.21 -0.81
C ALA A 263 8.24 17.80 -2.10
N LEU A 264 8.52 16.50 -2.23
CA LEU A 264 9.09 15.87 -3.41
C LEU A 264 7.98 15.17 -4.22
N ARG A 265 8.28 14.77 -5.46
CA ARG A 265 7.31 14.02 -6.28
C ARG A 265 7.08 12.64 -5.68
N ASP A 266 5.86 12.11 -5.84
CA ASP A 266 5.57 10.73 -5.42
C ASP A 266 6.48 9.77 -6.19
N HIS A 267 7.03 8.78 -5.48
CA HIS A 267 8.07 7.87 -5.99
C HIS A 267 9.33 8.56 -6.54
N GLN A 268 9.65 9.80 -6.11
CA GLN A 268 10.90 10.45 -6.50
C GLN A 268 12.11 9.59 -6.10
N THR A 269 12.99 9.34 -7.06
CA THR A 269 14.33 8.76 -6.87
C THR A 269 15.23 9.75 -6.15
N TYR A 270 16.06 9.25 -5.24
CA TYR A 270 17.02 10.07 -4.51
C TYR A 270 18.39 9.92 -5.15
N ASP A 271 18.86 11.02 -5.73
CA ASP A 271 20.19 11.19 -6.31
C ASP A 271 20.94 12.31 -5.60
N GLU A 272 22.21 12.50 -5.97
CA GLU A 272 23.08 13.55 -5.42
C GLU A 272 22.45 14.95 -5.55
N ALA A 273 21.79 15.24 -6.67
CA ALA A 273 21.11 16.52 -6.89
C ALA A 273 19.95 16.74 -5.91
N THR A 274 19.13 15.70 -5.67
CA THR A 274 18.03 15.75 -4.70
C THR A 274 18.56 15.94 -3.28
N ILE A 275 19.63 15.23 -2.90
CA ILE A 275 20.24 15.37 -1.58
C ILE A 275 20.83 16.78 -1.40
N GLN A 276 21.56 17.29 -2.39
CA GLN A 276 22.12 18.63 -2.32
C GLN A 276 21.03 19.70 -2.20
N LYS A 277 19.88 19.52 -2.86
CA LYS A 277 18.72 20.40 -2.69
C LYS A 277 18.20 20.37 -1.26
N LEU A 278 18.05 19.20 -0.65
CA LEU A 278 17.60 19.05 0.75
C LEU A 278 18.60 19.69 1.73
N ILE A 279 19.90 19.50 1.51
CA ILE A 279 20.97 20.12 2.32
C ILE A 279 20.90 21.65 2.22
N THR A 280 20.76 22.20 1.02
CA THR A 280 20.64 23.65 0.82
C THR A 280 19.39 24.20 1.50
N SER A 281 18.24 23.53 1.37
CA SER A 281 17.01 23.91 2.06
C SER A 281 17.14 23.83 3.59
N ALA A 282 17.83 22.83 4.12
CA ALA A 282 18.08 22.70 5.56
C ALA A 282 18.94 23.85 6.09
N LYS A 283 20.03 24.19 5.38
CA LYS A 283 20.91 25.32 5.74
C LYS A 283 20.15 26.65 5.70
N ALA A 284 19.36 26.89 4.65
CA ALA A 284 18.57 28.12 4.50
C ALA A 284 17.50 28.27 5.60
N ALA A 285 16.93 27.15 6.07
CA ALA A 285 15.96 27.14 7.16
C ALA A 285 16.61 27.12 8.56
N HIS A 286 17.95 27.11 8.65
CA HIS A 286 18.70 26.86 9.90
C HIS A 286 18.22 25.60 10.64
N ALA A 287 17.97 24.53 9.88
CA ALA A 287 17.62 23.23 10.41
C ALA A 287 18.84 22.51 10.98
N ASN A 288 18.65 21.73 12.05
CA ASN A 288 19.71 20.97 12.74
C ASN A 288 19.54 19.45 12.63
N GLY A 289 18.87 18.99 11.58
CA GLY A 289 18.60 17.60 11.30
C GLY A 289 17.45 17.46 10.32
N PHE A 290 16.98 16.23 10.12
CA PHE A 290 15.92 15.92 9.17
C PHE A 290 14.85 15.02 9.79
N ILE A 291 13.64 15.10 9.23
CA ILE A 291 12.60 14.08 9.44
C ILE A 291 11.93 13.72 8.11
N THR A 292 11.81 12.43 7.83
CA THR A 292 11.20 11.93 6.59
C THR A 292 10.27 10.76 6.83
N THR A 293 9.63 10.25 5.79
CA THR A 293 8.74 9.09 5.88
C THR A 293 9.51 7.78 5.75
N ALA A 294 8.97 6.68 6.28
CA ALA A 294 9.55 5.35 6.07
C ALA A 294 9.66 4.99 4.58
N LYS A 295 8.67 5.38 3.76
CA LYS A 295 8.70 5.20 2.29
C LYS A 295 9.86 5.95 1.63
N ASP A 296 10.21 7.12 2.14
CA ASP A 296 11.35 7.89 1.65
C ASP A 296 12.68 7.39 2.16
N ALA A 297 12.75 6.96 3.42
CA ALA A 297 13.96 6.46 4.04
C ALA A 297 14.54 5.23 3.32
N VAL A 298 13.71 4.31 2.82
CA VAL A 298 14.19 3.12 2.08
C VAL A 298 14.86 3.44 0.74
N LYS A 299 14.71 4.68 0.24
CA LYS A 299 15.36 5.16 -0.98
C LYS A 299 16.73 5.81 -0.71
N LEU A 300 17.06 6.08 0.55
CA LEU A 300 18.33 6.67 0.94
C LEU A 300 19.40 5.58 1.03
N THR A 301 20.34 5.57 0.08
CA THR A 301 21.52 4.71 0.19
C THR A 301 22.38 5.13 1.39
N PRO A 302 23.25 4.26 1.93
CA PRO A 302 24.14 4.62 3.03
C PRO A 302 25.00 5.86 2.75
N ASN A 303 25.36 6.11 1.48
CA ASN A 303 26.09 7.31 1.11
C ASN A 303 25.23 8.58 1.22
N LEU A 304 24.03 8.55 0.62
CA LEU A 304 23.11 9.68 0.64
C LEU A 304 22.64 10.00 2.07
N ARG A 305 22.43 8.96 2.89
CA ARG A 305 22.11 9.11 4.31
C ARG A 305 23.22 9.85 5.07
N ARG A 306 24.48 9.45 4.91
CA ARG A 306 25.63 10.11 5.54
C ARG A 306 25.77 11.59 5.13
N GLN A 307 25.45 11.92 3.89
CA GLN A 307 25.47 13.33 3.45
C GLN A 307 24.42 14.18 4.16
N LEU A 308 23.19 13.67 4.32
CA LEU A 308 22.16 14.34 5.11
C LEU A 308 22.58 14.43 6.59
N GLU A 309 23.19 13.37 7.14
CA GLU A 309 23.69 13.35 8.52
C GLU A 309 24.79 14.39 8.80
N SER A 310 25.43 14.97 7.77
CA SER A 310 26.35 16.11 7.93
C SER A 310 25.71 17.38 8.47
N ILE A 311 24.38 17.52 8.36
CA ILE A 311 23.61 18.64 8.95
C ILE A 311 23.12 18.29 10.36
N GLY A 312 22.80 17.02 10.62
CA GLY A 312 22.28 16.55 11.89
C GLY A 312 21.52 15.23 11.77
N PRO A 313 20.95 14.71 12.87
CA PRO A 313 20.30 13.40 12.87
C PRO A 313 19.09 13.36 11.94
N ILE A 314 18.81 12.16 11.43
CA ILE A 314 17.62 11.88 10.60
C ILE A 314 16.66 11.04 11.42
N ALA A 315 15.45 11.55 11.62
CA ALA A 315 14.33 10.78 12.16
C ALA A 315 13.43 10.25 11.04
N ILE A 316 12.86 9.07 11.25
CA ILE A 316 11.96 8.42 10.31
C ILE A 316 10.58 8.32 10.95
N GLY A 317 9.61 8.97 10.33
CA GLY A 317 8.21 8.91 10.67
C GLY A 317 7.48 7.86 9.83
N ASP A 318 6.49 7.21 10.42
CA ASP A 318 5.62 6.28 9.71
C ASP A 318 4.20 6.32 10.26
N ILE A 319 3.25 5.90 9.43
CA ILE A 319 1.86 5.70 9.83
C ILE A 319 1.71 4.24 10.26
N ARG A 320 1.45 4.03 11.55
CA ARG A 320 1.03 2.74 12.08
C ARG A 320 -0.48 2.60 11.93
N VAL A 321 -0.91 1.43 11.49
CA VAL A 321 -2.31 1.06 11.36
C VAL A 321 -2.63 0.03 12.42
N THR A 322 -3.73 0.24 13.14
CA THR A 322 -4.28 -0.75 14.06
C THR A 322 -5.67 -1.15 13.58
N LEU A 323 -5.92 -2.45 13.47
CA LEU A 323 -7.25 -3.00 13.17
C LEU A 323 -8.12 -2.91 14.43
N ARG A 324 -9.29 -2.28 14.33
CA ARG A 324 -10.28 -2.37 15.40
C ARG A 324 -10.86 -3.79 15.42
N ASN A 325 -10.92 -4.42 16.59
CA ASN A 325 -11.33 -5.82 16.76
C ASN A 325 -10.51 -6.77 15.87
N GLU A 326 -9.18 -6.72 15.99
CA GLU A 326 -8.27 -7.49 15.15
C GLU A 326 -8.57 -9.00 15.10
N GLU A 327 -8.88 -9.62 16.25
CA GLU A 327 -9.20 -11.05 16.32
C GLU A 327 -10.44 -11.40 15.47
N GLN A 328 -11.44 -10.52 15.47
CA GLN A 328 -12.63 -10.67 14.62
C GLN A 328 -12.26 -10.56 13.13
N CYS A 329 -11.42 -9.58 12.77
CA CYS A 329 -10.96 -9.39 11.39
C CYS A 329 -10.22 -10.64 10.88
N VAL A 330 -9.31 -11.21 11.70
CA VAL A 330 -8.59 -12.45 11.37
C VAL A 330 -9.54 -13.62 11.23
N THR A 331 -10.46 -13.81 12.19
CA THR A 331 -11.45 -14.89 12.16
C THR A 331 -12.31 -14.84 10.89
N GLU A 332 -12.75 -13.65 10.51
CA GLU A 332 -13.56 -13.42 9.32
C GLU A 332 -12.80 -13.73 8.02
N VAL A 333 -11.55 -13.31 7.91
CA VAL A 333 -10.68 -13.67 6.76
C VAL A 333 -10.52 -15.17 6.64
N VAL A 334 -10.19 -15.84 7.75
CA VAL A 334 -9.98 -17.28 7.77
C VAL A 334 -11.27 -18.04 7.40
N ALA A 335 -12.42 -17.58 7.89
CA ALA A 335 -13.72 -18.16 7.53
C ALA A 335 -14.00 -18.04 6.03
N GLN A 336 -13.74 -16.86 5.44
CA GLN A 336 -13.91 -16.65 4.00
C GLN A 336 -12.95 -17.50 3.16
N ILE A 337 -11.71 -17.69 3.62
CA ILE A 337 -10.72 -18.57 2.97
C ILE A 337 -11.19 -20.03 2.99
N LYS A 338 -11.69 -20.52 4.14
CA LYS A 338 -12.24 -21.88 4.25
C LYS A 338 -13.43 -22.07 3.31
N ALA A 339 -14.33 -21.09 3.25
CA ALA A 339 -15.46 -21.10 2.32
C ALA A 339 -15.03 -21.05 0.84
N TRP A 340 -13.89 -20.44 0.54
CA TRP A 340 -13.32 -20.42 -0.81
C TRP A 340 -12.77 -21.77 -1.24
N TRP A 341 -12.18 -22.54 -0.32
CA TRP A 341 -11.73 -23.91 -0.59
C TRP A 341 -12.88 -24.90 -0.74
N SER A 342 -14.00 -24.70 -0.04
CA SER A 342 -15.16 -25.59 -0.15
C SER A 342 -15.98 -25.38 -1.42
N LYS A 343 -15.67 -24.36 -2.24
CA LYS A 343 -16.32 -24.17 -3.54
C LYS A 343 -15.72 -25.16 -4.54
N PRO A 344 -16.58 -25.93 -5.25
CA PRO A 344 -16.12 -26.95 -6.20
C PRO A 344 -15.32 -26.34 -7.36
#